data_AF-A0A932SL90-F1
#
_entry.id   AF-A0A932SL90-F1
#
_cell.length_a   1.000
_cell.length_b   1.000
_cell.length_c   1.000
_cell.angle_alpha   90.00
_cell.angle_beta   90.00
_cell.angle_gamma   90.00
#
_symmetry.space_group_name_H-M   'P 1'
#
loop_
_entity.id
_entity.type
_entity.pdbx_description
1 polymer ?
#
loop_
_entity_poly.entity_id
_entity_poly.type
_entity_poly.pdbx_seq_one_letter_code
_entity_poly.pdbx_strand_id
1 'polypeptide(L)'
;MFRFILKVGLLWFFLLTLFQGGTALANHQVDQIEAGLSDAVGELAKAKLQDALSDRDQAYAYFLVAVYNHDPTARQKAEALYTRLDTPEGEAFLGSLMMLKARDWEGGVLQVFKRKRLVQQGIEQLDQMARAHPEDPQVHIIRAISYLGLPAFFGRFNDGLADMEQVIRWMDGGKIKVPQEELLFRDRSSLYYYAGRYYLKQGEREKAKEMFSKANASNFHTPFAAAARKRIAALS
;
A
#
# COMPACT_ATOMS: atom_id res chain seq x y z
N MET A 1 12.72 56.26 -0.12
CA MET A 1 11.69 55.21 0.06
C MET A 1 11.57 54.34 -1.20
N PHE A 2 12.69 53.78 -1.72
CA PHE A 2 12.69 53.04 -3.00
C PHE A 2 13.87 52.06 -3.14
N ARG A 3 14.26 51.39 -2.05
CA ARG A 3 15.37 50.40 -2.06
C ARG A 3 15.05 49.07 -1.34
N PHE A 4 13.83 48.89 -0.84
CA PHE A 4 13.46 47.70 -0.07
C PHE A 4 12.62 46.66 -0.83
N ILE A 5 12.12 46.99 -2.03
CA ILE A 5 11.22 46.09 -2.80
C ILE A 5 12.00 45.10 -3.68
N LEU A 6 13.28 45.36 -3.98
CA LEU A 6 14.03 44.53 -4.93
C LEU A 6 14.63 43.24 -4.32
N LYS A 7 14.67 43.09 -2.98
CA LYS A 7 15.27 41.91 -2.32
C LYS A 7 14.29 40.78 -2.02
N VAL A 8 12.99 41.02 -2.09
CA VAL A 8 11.97 39.97 -1.86
C VAL A 8 11.64 39.20 -3.16
N GLY A 9 11.78 39.84 -4.33
CA GLY A 9 11.55 39.19 -5.62
C GLY A 9 12.63 38.17 -6.03
N LEU A 10 13.89 38.37 -5.62
CA LEU A 10 15.00 37.47 -5.97
C LEU A 10 15.05 36.21 -5.10
N LEU A 11 14.50 36.25 -3.87
CA LEU A 11 14.40 35.06 -3.02
C LEU A 11 13.28 34.11 -3.49
N TRP A 12 12.22 34.65 -4.10
CA TRP A 12 11.14 33.84 -4.69
C TRP A 12 11.57 33.17 -6.01
N PHE A 13 12.45 33.80 -6.79
CA PHE A 13 12.95 33.19 -8.02
C PHE A 13 13.97 32.06 -7.75
N PHE A 14 14.74 32.15 -6.65
CA PHE A 14 15.69 31.09 -6.25
C PHE A 14 15.02 29.87 -5.61
N LEU A 15 13.82 30.03 -5.03
CA LEU A 15 13.02 28.91 -4.51
C LEU A 15 12.27 28.13 -5.62
N LEU A 16 12.15 28.70 -6.82
CA LEU A 16 11.54 28.05 -7.98
C LEU A 16 12.55 27.28 -8.86
N THR A 17 13.85 27.55 -8.75
CA THR A 17 14.88 26.87 -9.56
C THR A 17 15.61 25.74 -8.83
N LEU A 18 15.49 25.64 -7.50
CA LEU A 18 16.04 24.51 -6.73
C LEU A 18 15.22 23.20 -6.86
N PHE A 19 14.13 23.21 -7.63
CA PHE A 19 13.35 22.01 -8.00
C PHE A 19 13.64 21.50 -9.42
N GLN A 20 14.61 22.06 -10.14
CA GLN A 20 14.98 21.58 -11.49
C GLN A 20 16.28 20.78 -11.56
N GLY A 21 16.81 20.33 -10.42
CA GLY A 21 17.97 19.45 -10.34
C GLY A 21 17.59 17.97 -10.27
N GLY A 22 17.37 17.35 -11.43
CA GLY A 22 17.53 15.90 -11.58
C GLY A 22 16.50 14.99 -10.91
N THR A 23 15.25 15.01 -11.38
CA THR A 23 14.41 13.82 -11.31
C THR A 23 14.07 13.42 -12.74
N ALA A 24 14.53 12.24 -13.11
CA ALA A 24 14.16 11.53 -14.32
C ALA A 24 12.69 11.74 -14.66
N LEU A 25 12.41 11.90 -15.95
CA LEU A 25 11.09 11.80 -16.56
C LEU A 25 10.51 10.39 -16.36
N ALA A 26 10.17 10.05 -15.12
CA ALA A 26 9.46 8.85 -14.73
C ALA A 26 8.17 9.32 -14.04
N ASN A 27 7.35 10.09 -14.75
CA ASN A 27 6.09 10.60 -14.20
C ASN A 27 4.92 10.31 -15.13
N HIS A 28 4.02 9.47 -14.63
CA HIS A 28 2.60 9.37 -14.96
C HIS A 28 2.13 8.67 -16.24
N GLN A 29 2.77 7.58 -16.65
CA GLN A 29 1.94 6.42 -17.00
C GLN A 29 1.74 5.62 -15.72
N VAL A 30 0.50 5.57 -15.21
CA VAL A 30 0.14 4.53 -14.24
C VAL A 30 0.62 3.23 -14.85
N ASP A 31 1.51 2.56 -14.14
CA ASP A 31 2.05 1.28 -14.56
C ASP A 31 0.89 0.37 -14.98
N GLN A 32 0.81 0.04 -16.27
CA GLN A 32 -0.34 -0.69 -16.82
C GLN A 32 -0.56 -2.03 -16.12
N ILE A 33 0.50 -2.61 -15.53
CA ILE A 33 0.42 -3.83 -14.73
C ILE A 33 -0.34 -3.55 -13.42
N GLU A 34 -0.04 -2.43 -12.74
CA GLU A 34 -0.73 -2.05 -11.50
C GLU A 34 -2.17 -1.63 -11.77
N ALA A 35 -2.44 -0.90 -12.86
CA ALA A 35 -3.81 -0.56 -13.25
C ALA A 35 -4.66 -1.82 -13.47
N GLY A 36 -4.16 -2.76 -14.29
CA GLY A 36 -4.88 -4.02 -14.54
C GLY A 36 -5.02 -4.90 -13.30
N LEU A 37 -4.04 -4.90 -12.39
CA LEU A 37 -4.17 -5.56 -11.09
C LEU A 37 -5.26 -4.90 -10.24
N SER A 38 -5.29 -3.57 -10.23
CA SER A 38 -6.26 -2.79 -9.47
C SER A 38 -7.69 -3.11 -9.89
N ASP A 39 -7.96 -3.03 -11.20
CA ASP A 39 -9.27 -3.33 -11.76
C ASP A 39 -9.70 -4.76 -11.41
N ALA A 40 -8.81 -5.74 -11.62
CA ALA A 40 -9.11 -7.14 -11.37
C ALA A 40 -9.40 -7.45 -9.89
N VAL A 41 -8.58 -6.93 -8.96
CA VAL A 41 -8.79 -7.14 -7.53
C VAL A 41 -10.06 -6.42 -7.06
N GLY A 42 -10.26 -5.18 -7.49
CA GLY A 42 -11.41 -4.37 -7.11
C GLY A 42 -12.74 -4.98 -7.56
N GLU A 43 -12.84 -5.46 -8.81
CA GLU A 43 -14.05 -6.10 -9.33
C GLU A 43 -14.33 -7.45 -8.68
N LEU A 44 -13.30 -8.28 -8.45
CA LEU A 44 -13.47 -9.55 -7.73
C LEU A 44 -13.91 -9.31 -6.27
N ALA A 45 -13.32 -8.34 -5.57
CA ALA A 45 -13.72 -7.99 -4.21
C ALA A 45 -15.17 -7.48 -4.15
N LYS A 46 -15.59 -6.65 -5.12
CA LYS A 46 -17.00 -6.21 -5.24
C LYS A 46 -17.94 -7.39 -5.46
N ALA A 47 -17.60 -8.31 -6.36
CA ALA A 47 -18.42 -9.49 -6.61
C ALA A 47 -18.59 -10.33 -5.34
N LYS A 48 -17.52 -10.48 -4.55
CA LYS A 48 -17.55 -11.23 -3.29
C LYS A 48 -18.42 -10.63 -2.20
N LEU A 49 -18.70 -9.33 -2.22
CA LEU A 49 -19.63 -8.71 -1.29
C LEU A 49 -21.09 -9.16 -1.47
N GLN A 50 -21.41 -9.88 -2.55
CA GLN A 50 -22.72 -10.51 -2.76
C GLN A 50 -22.85 -11.87 -2.06
N ASP A 51 -21.73 -12.48 -1.66
CA ASP A 51 -21.69 -13.77 -0.96
C ASP A 51 -22.00 -13.57 0.54
N ALA A 52 -22.40 -14.64 1.23
CA ALA A 52 -22.49 -14.66 2.69
C ALA A 52 -21.08 -14.74 3.29
N LEU A 53 -20.49 -13.58 3.59
CA LEU A 53 -19.17 -13.44 4.20
C LEU A 53 -19.25 -13.31 5.72
N SER A 54 -18.18 -13.72 6.41
CA SER A 54 -17.98 -13.35 7.81
C SER A 54 -17.78 -11.83 7.92
N ASP A 55 -18.05 -11.23 9.09
CA ASP A 55 -17.79 -9.81 9.33
C ASP A 55 -16.35 -9.39 8.97
N ARG A 56 -15.38 -10.26 9.31
CA ARG A 56 -13.95 -10.04 9.02
C ARG A 56 -13.68 -10.04 7.51
N ASP A 57 -14.25 -10.98 6.77
CA ASP A 57 -14.06 -11.08 5.33
C ASP A 57 -14.81 -9.98 4.59
N GLN A 58 -15.99 -9.58 5.10
CA GLN A 58 -16.74 -8.45 4.57
C GLN A 58 -15.97 -7.12 4.78
N ALA A 59 -15.39 -6.91 5.96
CA ALA A 59 -14.56 -5.73 6.25
C ALA A 59 -13.38 -5.65 5.29
N TYR A 60 -12.71 -6.79 5.07
CA TYR A 60 -11.56 -6.87 4.19
C TYR A 60 -11.92 -6.72 2.71
N ALA A 61 -13.04 -7.30 2.27
CA ALA A 61 -13.55 -7.09 0.91
C ALA A 61 -13.86 -5.61 0.67
N TYR A 62 -14.51 -4.91 1.61
CA TYR A 62 -14.72 -3.47 1.51
C TYR A 62 -13.39 -2.68 1.52
N PHE A 63 -12.40 -3.11 2.31
CA PHE A 63 -11.06 -2.51 2.30
C PHE A 63 -10.40 -2.64 0.91
N LEU A 64 -10.46 -3.82 0.29
CA LEU A 64 -9.94 -4.03 -1.06
C LEU A 64 -10.62 -3.13 -2.08
N VAL A 65 -11.95 -3.00 -2.03
CA VAL A 65 -12.69 -2.08 -2.91
C VAL A 65 -12.29 -0.63 -2.66
N ALA A 66 -12.10 -0.23 -1.40
CA ALA A 66 -11.62 1.11 -1.05
C ALA A 66 -10.22 1.38 -1.61
N VAL A 67 -9.29 0.42 -1.51
CA VAL A 67 -7.91 0.55 -2.00
C VAL A 67 -7.90 0.62 -3.52
N TYR A 68 -8.47 -0.37 -4.19
CA TYR A 68 -8.26 -0.63 -5.62
C TYR A 68 -9.25 0.05 -6.54
N ASN A 69 -10.48 0.30 -6.09
CA ASN A 69 -11.49 1.03 -6.86
C ASN A 69 -11.66 2.49 -6.39
N HIS A 70 -10.82 2.93 -5.44
CA HIS A 70 -10.86 4.28 -4.89
C HIS A 70 -12.24 4.68 -4.35
N ASP A 71 -12.99 3.72 -3.78
CA ASP A 71 -14.37 3.92 -3.35
C ASP A 71 -14.43 4.42 -1.88
N PRO A 72 -14.79 5.70 -1.63
CA PRO A 72 -14.89 6.24 -0.28
C PRO A 72 -16.04 5.65 0.53
N THR A 73 -17.10 5.14 -0.12
CA THR A 73 -18.23 4.48 0.55
C THR A 73 -17.80 3.12 1.07
N ALA A 74 -17.06 2.35 0.25
CA ALA A 74 -16.46 1.09 0.70
C ALA A 74 -15.49 1.32 1.88
N ARG A 75 -14.69 2.40 1.83
CA ARG A 75 -13.79 2.79 2.92
C ARG A 75 -14.55 2.98 4.25
N GLN A 76 -15.66 3.73 4.23
CA GLN A 76 -16.49 3.96 5.42
C GLN A 76 -17.12 2.67 5.97
N LYS A 77 -17.55 1.76 5.09
CA LYS A 77 -18.09 0.45 5.51
C LYS A 77 -17.02 -0.43 6.14
N ALA A 78 -15.81 -0.46 5.57
CA ALA A 78 -14.67 -1.16 6.17
C ALA A 78 -14.32 -0.57 7.55
N GLU A 79 -14.27 0.76 7.67
CA GLU A 79 -14.00 1.47 8.93
C GLU A 79 -15.02 1.10 10.02
N ALA A 80 -16.31 1.07 9.69
CA ALA A 80 -17.37 0.68 10.64
C ALA A 80 -17.23 -0.79 11.09
N LEU A 81 -16.92 -1.71 10.18
CA LEU A 81 -16.77 -3.13 10.50
C LEU A 81 -15.51 -3.39 11.34
N TYR A 82 -14.36 -2.81 10.97
CA TYR A 82 -13.13 -2.99 11.75
C TYR A 82 -13.21 -2.37 13.15
N THR A 83 -13.91 -1.23 13.30
CA THR A 83 -14.20 -0.65 14.62
C THR A 83 -15.01 -1.62 15.49
N ARG A 84 -15.96 -2.37 14.89
CA ARG A 84 -16.78 -3.35 15.62
C ARG A 84 -16.01 -4.62 15.97
N LEU A 85 -15.07 -5.04 15.12
CA LEU A 85 -14.32 -6.27 15.32
C LEU A 85 -13.37 -6.20 16.51
N ASP A 86 -12.82 -5.01 16.82
CA ASP A 86 -11.95 -4.76 17.99
C ASP A 86 -10.83 -5.80 18.14
N THR A 87 -10.07 -6.01 17.06
CA THR A 87 -8.91 -6.90 17.03
C THR A 87 -7.64 -6.12 16.68
N PRO A 88 -6.44 -6.63 17.04
CA PRO A 88 -5.17 -6.02 16.62
C PRO A 88 -5.06 -5.82 15.10
N GLU A 89 -5.52 -6.81 14.32
CA GLU A 89 -5.63 -6.72 12.87
C GLU A 89 -6.59 -5.59 12.43
N GLY A 90 -7.76 -5.49 13.06
CA GLY A 90 -8.75 -4.47 12.76
C GLY A 90 -8.22 -3.06 13.03
N GLU A 91 -7.56 -2.85 14.17
CA GLU A 91 -6.90 -1.59 14.52
C GLU A 91 -5.77 -1.21 13.54
N ALA A 92 -5.00 -2.20 13.06
CA ALA A 92 -4.03 -1.97 12.00
C ALA A 92 -4.71 -1.54 10.69
N PHE A 93 -5.82 -2.19 10.29
CA PHE A 93 -6.59 -1.77 9.13
C PHE A 93 -7.19 -0.37 9.29
N LEU A 94 -7.63 0.03 10.49
CA LEU A 94 -8.08 1.40 10.75
C LEU A 94 -6.97 2.43 10.51
N GLY A 95 -5.74 2.14 10.92
CA GLY A 95 -4.57 2.97 10.60
C GLY A 95 -4.36 3.12 9.08
N SER A 96 -4.50 2.03 8.32
CA SER A 96 -4.42 2.04 6.85
C SER A 96 -5.57 2.83 6.21
N LEU A 97 -6.81 2.63 6.67
CA LEU A 97 -8.00 3.35 6.21
C LEU A 97 -7.90 4.86 6.48
N MET A 98 -7.23 5.27 7.56
CA MET A 98 -6.96 6.68 7.85
C MET A 98 -6.03 7.32 6.81
N MET A 99 -5.05 6.59 6.29
CA MET A 99 -4.23 7.05 5.17
C MET A 99 -5.05 7.15 3.87
N LEU A 100 -5.93 6.18 3.61
CA LEU A 100 -6.83 6.23 2.44
C LEU A 100 -7.80 7.41 2.52
N LYS A 101 -8.26 7.77 3.71
CA LYS A 101 -9.08 8.98 3.92
C LYS A 101 -8.35 10.26 3.47
N ALA A 102 -7.02 10.31 3.59
CA ALA A 102 -6.24 11.43 3.08
C ALA A 102 -6.20 11.49 1.54
N ARG A 103 -6.25 10.33 0.87
CA ARG A 103 -6.32 10.21 -0.60
C ARG A 103 -7.68 10.69 -1.11
N ASP A 104 -8.76 10.23 -0.48
CA ASP A 104 -10.15 10.51 -0.90
C ASP A 104 -10.60 11.94 -0.59
N TRP A 105 -9.81 12.71 0.16
CA TRP A 105 -10.21 14.03 0.63
C TRP A 105 -10.18 15.05 -0.51
N GLU A 106 -11.33 15.49 -1.02
CA GLU A 106 -11.43 16.54 -2.04
C GLU A 106 -11.25 17.94 -1.43
N GLY A 107 -10.23 18.70 -1.86
CA GLY A 107 -10.05 20.09 -1.42
C GLY A 107 -8.75 20.77 -1.84
N GLY A 108 -8.72 22.11 -1.73
CA GLY A 108 -7.65 22.98 -2.26
C GLY A 108 -6.35 23.03 -1.43
N VAL A 109 -5.40 23.89 -1.84
CA VAL A 109 -3.99 23.94 -1.38
C VAL A 109 -3.81 24.02 0.15
N LEU A 110 -4.66 24.76 0.87
CA LEU A 110 -4.61 24.84 2.35
C LEU A 110 -4.89 23.50 3.06
N GLN A 111 -5.39 22.51 2.33
CA GLN A 111 -5.78 21.20 2.87
C GLN A 111 -4.70 20.12 2.72
N VAL A 112 -3.56 20.44 2.08
CA VAL A 112 -2.39 19.55 2.03
C VAL A 112 -1.91 19.21 3.45
N PHE A 113 -1.94 20.16 4.38
CA PHE A 113 -1.61 19.92 5.79
C PHE A 113 -2.55 18.92 6.47
N LYS A 114 -3.85 18.97 6.15
CA LYS A 114 -4.84 18.02 6.69
C LYS A 114 -4.60 16.62 6.16
N ARG A 115 -4.34 16.47 4.85
CA ARG A 115 -3.99 15.18 4.25
C ARG A 115 -2.72 14.61 4.88
N LYS A 116 -1.67 15.42 5.00
CA LYS A 116 -0.43 15.01 5.66
C LYS A 116 -0.66 14.55 7.10
N ARG A 117 -1.49 15.28 7.87
CA ARG A 117 -1.86 14.90 9.25
C ARG A 117 -2.57 13.55 9.29
N LEU A 118 -3.54 13.31 8.43
CA LEU A 118 -4.25 12.02 8.37
C LEU A 118 -3.31 10.85 8.05
N VAL A 119 -2.40 11.03 7.08
CA VAL A 119 -1.39 10.02 6.78
C VAL A 119 -0.49 9.78 7.99
N GLN A 120 -0.02 10.86 8.63
CA GLN A 120 0.84 10.76 9.81
C GLN A 120 0.15 10.04 10.99
N GLN A 121 -1.13 10.31 11.22
CA GLN A 121 -1.92 9.62 12.25
C GLN A 121 -2.09 8.13 11.93
N GLY A 122 -2.35 7.77 10.67
CA GLY A 122 -2.38 6.37 10.24
C GLY A 122 -1.03 5.66 10.44
N ILE A 123 0.08 6.36 10.18
CA ILE A 123 1.45 5.84 10.39
C ILE A 123 1.68 5.57 11.88
N GLU A 124 1.32 6.53 12.73
CA GLU A 124 1.46 6.42 14.19
C GLU A 124 0.66 5.25 14.75
N GLN A 125 -0.56 5.05 14.26
CA GLN A 125 -1.42 3.93 14.66
C GLN A 125 -0.81 2.58 14.23
N LEU A 126 -0.35 2.45 12.99
CA LEU A 126 0.31 1.22 12.52
C LEU A 126 1.60 0.93 13.30
N ASP A 127 2.41 1.96 13.56
CA ASP A 127 3.64 1.83 14.36
C ASP A 127 3.32 1.41 15.81
N GLN A 128 2.24 1.93 16.39
CA GLN A 128 1.78 1.51 17.70
C GLN A 128 1.34 0.04 17.70
N MET A 129 0.56 -0.39 16.71
CA MET A 129 0.10 -1.78 16.59
C MET A 129 1.27 -2.74 16.42
N ALA A 130 2.25 -2.41 15.57
CA ALA A 130 3.42 -3.26 15.40
C ALA A 130 4.29 -3.34 16.67
N ARG A 131 4.36 -2.28 17.48
CA ARG A 131 5.04 -2.33 18.78
C ARG A 131 4.26 -3.12 19.83
N ALA A 132 2.94 -3.02 19.84
CA ALA A 132 2.07 -3.70 20.81
C ALA A 132 1.92 -5.20 20.49
N HIS A 133 2.00 -5.56 19.22
CA HIS A 133 1.79 -6.93 18.72
C HIS A 133 2.94 -7.36 17.79
N PRO A 134 4.21 -7.41 18.27
CA PRO A 134 5.38 -7.67 17.43
C PRO A 134 5.45 -9.09 16.86
N GLU A 135 4.61 -9.99 17.35
CA GLU A 135 4.52 -11.39 16.90
C GLU A 135 3.31 -11.63 16.00
N ASP A 136 2.47 -10.62 15.77
CA ASP A 136 1.27 -10.74 14.94
C ASP A 136 1.61 -10.48 13.46
N PRO A 137 1.64 -11.52 12.61
CA PRO A 137 1.98 -11.35 11.20
C PRO A 137 0.99 -10.46 10.45
N GLN A 138 -0.28 -10.40 10.84
CA GLN A 138 -1.27 -9.59 10.13
C GLN A 138 -0.96 -8.10 10.29
N VAL A 139 -0.55 -7.67 11.49
CA VAL A 139 -0.13 -6.30 11.75
C VAL A 139 1.06 -5.90 10.86
N HIS A 140 2.07 -6.77 10.76
CA HIS A 140 3.23 -6.53 9.90
C HIS A 140 2.87 -6.53 8.41
N ILE A 141 1.99 -7.43 7.96
CA ILE A 141 1.49 -7.46 6.57
C ILE A 141 0.79 -6.15 6.21
N ILE A 142 -0.13 -5.69 7.06
CA ILE A 142 -0.89 -4.46 6.83
C ILE A 142 0.05 -3.27 6.78
N ARG A 143 0.97 -3.15 7.76
CA ARG A 143 1.93 -2.05 7.80
C ARG A 143 2.86 -2.04 6.58
N ALA A 144 3.37 -3.22 6.19
CA ALA A 144 4.18 -3.36 4.99
C ALA A 144 3.44 -2.93 3.72
N ILE A 145 2.20 -3.38 3.52
CA ILE A 145 1.44 -3.02 2.31
C ILE A 145 1.09 -1.53 2.29
N SER A 146 0.68 -0.96 3.43
CA SER A 146 0.38 0.47 3.55
C SER A 146 1.62 1.33 3.26
N TYR A 147 2.78 0.99 3.80
CA TYR A 147 4.00 1.77 3.63
C TYR A 147 4.58 1.72 2.22
N LEU A 148 4.32 0.65 1.45
CA LEU A 148 4.78 0.52 0.07
C LEU A 148 4.19 1.63 -0.83
N GLY A 149 2.97 2.06 -0.54
CA GLY A 149 2.24 3.10 -1.29
C GLY A 149 2.54 4.53 -0.86
N LEU A 150 3.27 4.74 0.26
CA LEU A 150 3.51 6.07 0.78
C LEU A 150 4.55 6.85 -0.04
N PRO A 151 4.39 8.17 -0.18
CA PRO A 151 5.44 9.04 -0.68
C PRO A 151 6.73 8.96 0.16
N ALA A 152 7.88 9.03 -0.51
CA ALA A 152 9.19 8.88 0.11
C ALA A 152 9.46 9.85 1.28
N PHE A 153 8.89 11.06 1.25
CA PHE A 153 9.08 12.06 2.31
C PHE A 153 8.47 11.67 3.67
N PHE A 154 7.63 10.63 3.75
CA PHE A 154 7.19 10.07 5.02
C PHE A 154 8.23 9.13 5.65
N GLY A 155 9.25 8.70 4.91
CA GLY A 155 10.39 7.94 5.44
C GLY A 155 10.08 6.50 5.86
N ARG A 156 8.95 5.92 5.43
CA ARG A 156 8.47 4.61 5.92
C ARG A 156 8.76 3.42 5.03
N PHE A 157 9.45 3.62 3.91
CA PHE A 157 9.76 2.55 2.97
C PHE A 157 10.58 1.42 3.60
N ASN A 158 11.64 1.76 4.34
CA ASN A 158 12.53 0.76 4.97
C ASN A 158 11.82 -0.02 6.07
N ASP A 159 10.98 0.64 6.87
CA ASP A 159 10.16 -0.02 7.90
C ASP A 159 9.23 -1.07 7.26
N GLY A 160 8.56 -0.69 6.16
CA GLY A 160 7.65 -1.59 5.46
C GLY A 160 8.37 -2.74 4.71
N LEU A 161 9.57 -2.49 4.17
CA LEU A 161 10.42 -3.54 3.61
C LEU A 161 10.84 -4.54 4.70
N ALA A 162 11.29 -4.06 5.85
CA ALA A 162 11.72 -4.92 6.96
C ALA A 162 10.57 -5.82 7.46
N ASP A 163 9.36 -5.27 7.54
CA ASP A 163 8.15 -6.04 7.86
C ASP A 163 7.86 -7.11 6.80
N MET A 164 7.89 -6.73 5.52
CA MET A 164 7.64 -7.67 4.43
C MET A 164 8.66 -8.82 4.44
N GLU A 165 9.95 -8.52 4.60
CA GLU A 165 10.99 -9.54 4.72
C GLU A 165 10.76 -10.44 5.94
N GLN A 166 10.33 -9.89 7.07
CA GLN A 166 10.00 -10.67 8.27
C GLN A 166 8.82 -11.61 8.02
N VAL A 167 7.78 -11.14 7.34
CA VAL A 167 6.63 -11.95 6.94
C VAL A 167 7.06 -13.09 6.01
N ILE A 168 7.89 -12.81 5.00
CA ILE A 168 8.44 -13.85 4.11
C ILE A 168 9.25 -14.88 4.91
N ARG A 169 10.12 -14.44 5.83
CA ARG A 169 10.87 -15.36 6.71
C ARG A 169 9.96 -16.24 7.56
N TRP A 170 8.90 -15.67 8.15
CA TRP A 170 7.93 -16.43 8.93
C TRP A 170 7.16 -17.44 8.08
N MET A 171 6.80 -17.07 6.86
CA MET A 171 6.08 -17.92 5.92
C MET A 171 6.95 -19.08 5.42
N ASP A 172 8.20 -18.81 5.07
CA ASP A 172 9.16 -19.81 4.56
C ASP A 172 9.64 -20.74 5.68
N GLY A 173 9.81 -20.20 6.90
CA GLY A 173 10.13 -20.98 8.09
C GLY A 173 8.95 -21.73 8.71
N GLY A 174 7.75 -21.62 8.13
CA GLY A 174 6.54 -22.29 8.62
C GLY A 174 5.98 -21.78 9.94
N LYS A 175 6.45 -20.63 10.44
CA LYS A 175 5.92 -19.97 11.66
C LYS A 175 4.49 -19.48 11.45
N ILE A 176 4.15 -19.09 10.22
CA ILE A 176 2.80 -18.70 9.82
C ILE A 176 2.33 -19.59 8.67
N LYS A 177 1.08 -20.01 8.73
CA LYS A 177 0.43 -20.77 7.65
C LYS A 177 -0.35 -19.80 6.79
N VAL A 178 0.24 -19.40 5.67
CA VAL A 178 -0.45 -18.62 4.64
C VAL A 178 -0.99 -19.60 3.60
N PRO A 179 -2.30 -19.59 3.31
CA PRO A 179 -2.87 -20.48 2.31
C PRO A 179 -2.26 -20.19 0.94
N GLN A 180 -2.22 -21.23 0.11
CA GLN A 180 -1.72 -21.12 -1.25
C GLN A 180 -2.63 -20.19 -2.08
N GLU A 181 -3.94 -20.35 -1.96
CA GLU A 181 -4.93 -19.43 -2.54
C GLU A 181 -6.00 -19.15 -1.50
N GLU A 182 -6.50 -17.92 -1.48
CA GLU A 182 -7.56 -17.50 -0.56
C GLU A 182 -8.57 -16.59 -1.26
N LEU A 183 -9.82 -16.65 -0.81
CA LEU A 183 -10.98 -15.95 -1.36
C LEU A 183 -10.75 -14.45 -1.65
N LEU A 184 -9.98 -13.78 -0.80
CA LEU A 184 -9.75 -12.34 -0.84
C LEU A 184 -8.25 -12.00 -1.02
N PHE A 185 -7.46 -12.90 -1.58
CA PHE A 185 -6.05 -12.63 -1.89
C PHE A 185 -5.15 -12.37 -0.67
N ARG A 186 -5.49 -12.89 0.52
CA ARG A 186 -4.56 -12.96 1.68
C ARG A 186 -3.63 -14.18 1.60
N ASP A 187 -3.30 -14.57 0.36
CA ASP A 187 -2.56 -15.77 0.04
C ASP A 187 -1.07 -15.50 -0.23
N ARG A 188 -0.31 -16.58 -0.44
CA ARG A 188 1.14 -16.50 -0.69
C ARG A 188 1.48 -15.66 -1.93
N SER A 189 0.63 -15.71 -2.96
CA SER A 189 0.91 -15.03 -4.23
C SER A 189 0.92 -13.51 -4.06
N SER A 190 0.01 -12.95 -3.26
CA SER A 190 -0.05 -11.50 -3.00
C SER A 190 1.14 -11.03 -2.17
N LEU A 191 1.52 -11.77 -1.12
CA LEU A 191 2.68 -11.43 -0.28
C LEU A 191 3.98 -11.42 -1.08
N TYR A 192 4.23 -12.44 -1.90
CA TYR A 192 5.39 -12.46 -2.79
C TYR A 192 5.34 -11.34 -3.83
N TYR A 193 4.17 -11.01 -4.37
CA TYR A 193 4.03 -9.89 -5.29
C TYR A 193 4.45 -8.55 -4.63
N TYR A 194 3.97 -8.28 -3.43
CA TYR A 194 4.35 -7.08 -2.69
C TYR A 194 5.84 -7.05 -2.32
N ALA A 195 6.42 -8.19 -1.92
CA ALA A 195 7.87 -8.30 -1.71
C ALA A 195 8.66 -7.98 -2.99
N GLY A 196 8.23 -8.49 -4.14
CA GLY A 196 8.83 -8.17 -5.44
C GLY A 196 8.76 -6.68 -5.78
N ARG A 197 7.66 -6.00 -5.43
CA ARG A 197 7.52 -4.55 -5.62
C ARG A 197 8.47 -3.75 -4.74
N TYR A 198 8.68 -4.18 -3.49
CA TYR A 198 9.67 -3.56 -2.61
C TYR A 198 11.08 -3.64 -3.21
N TYR A 199 11.54 -4.84 -3.56
CA TYR A 199 12.86 -5.02 -4.18
C TYR A 199 13.00 -4.26 -5.49
N LEU A 200 11.94 -4.22 -6.31
CA LEU A 200 11.96 -3.45 -7.55
C LEU A 200 12.13 -1.94 -7.30
N LYS A 201 11.41 -1.37 -6.33
CA LYS A 201 11.55 0.05 -5.95
C LYS A 201 12.94 0.37 -5.37
N GLN A 202 13.59 -0.60 -4.72
CA GLN A 202 14.95 -0.48 -4.20
C GLN A 202 16.03 -0.63 -5.29
N GLY A 203 15.66 -1.06 -6.51
CA GLY A 203 16.60 -1.32 -7.60
C GLY A 203 17.19 -2.74 -7.60
N GLU A 204 16.76 -3.61 -6.68
CA GLU A 204 17.21 -5.01 -6.56
C GLU A 204 16.46 -5.92 -7.56
N ARG A 205 16.76 -5.75 -8.85
CA ARG A 205 16.03 -6.41 -9.95
C ARG A 205 15.98 -7.94 -9.85
N GLU A 206 17.08 -8.59 -9.47
CA GLU A 206 17.15 -10.05 -9.36
C GLU A 206 16.27 -10.58 -8.22
N LYS A 207 16.31 -9.95 -7.03
CA LYS A 207 15.41 -10.32 -5.92
C LYS A 207 13.96 -10.04 -6.26
N ALA A 208 13.68 -8.94 -6.96
CA ALA A 208 12.33 -8.65 -7.45
C ALA A 208 11.83 -9.76 -8.39
N LYS A 209 12.66 -10.18 -9.35
CA LYS A 209 12.35 -11.29 -10.27
C LYS A 209 12.14 -12.61 -9.54
N GLU A 210 12.95 -12.90 -8.52
CA GLU A 210 12.78 -14.08 -7.66
C GLU A 210 11.40 -14.06 -6.99
N MET A 211 11.05 -12.96 -6.32
CA MET A 211 9.77 -12.84 -5.63
C MET A 211 8.58 -12.89 -6.58
N PHE A 212 8.65 -12.22 -7.74
CA PHE A 212 7.60 -12.35 -8.75
C PHE A 212 7.49 -13.78 -9.31
N SER A 213 8.60 -14.51 -9.43
CA SER A 213 8.57 -15.92 -9.84
C SER A 213 7.87 -16.78 -8.77
N LYS A 214 8.15 -16.54 -7.49
CA LYS A 214 7.42 -17.19 -6.40
C LYS A 214 5.93 -16.85 -6.44
N ALA A 215 5.56 -15.59 -6.69
CA ALA A 215 4.16 -15.18 -6.84
C ALA A 215 3.43 -15.81 -8.05
N ASN A 216 4.18 -16.28 -9.06
CA ASN A 216 3.68 -16.94 -10.26
C ASN A 216 3.92 -18.46 -10.27
N ALA A 217 4.09 -19.11 -9.12
CA ALA A 217 4.12 -20.57 -9.10
C ALA A 217 2.86 -21.14 -9.81
N SER A 218 3.03 -22.27 -10.51
CA SER A 218 2.03 -22.84 -11.45
C SER A 218 0.66 -23.16 -10.86
N ASN A 219 0.55 -23.06 -9.55
CA ASN A 219 -0.60 -23.40 -8.74
C ASN A 219 -1.32 -22.17 -8.18
N PHE A 220 -0.97 -20.96 -8.64
CA PHE A 220 -1.66 -19.70 -8.32
C PHE A 220 -2.44 -19.13 -9.52
N HIS A 221 -3.74 -18.92 -9.31
CA HIS A 221 -4.70 -18.40 -10.29
C HIS A 221 -5.28 -17.05 -9.87
N THR A 222 -4.46 -16.23 -9.21
CA THR A 222 -4.87 -14.94 -8.65
C THR A 222 -4.50 -13.78 -9.59
N PRO A 223 -5.15 -12.60 -9.45
CA PRO A 223 -4.72 -11.38 -10.14
C PRO A 223 -3.25 -11.05 -9.87
N PHE A 224 -2.74 -11.33 -8.66
CA PHE A 224 -1.35 -11.11 -8.28
C PHE A 224 -0.38 -12.01 -9.05
N ALA A 225 -0.70 -13.29 -9.23
CA ALA A 225 0.11 -14.19 -10.05
C ALA A 225 0.15 -13.73 -11.53
N ALA A 226 -0.99 -13.28 -12.06
CA ALA A 226 -1.05 -12.72 -13.41
C ALA A 226 -0.22 -11.43 -13.55
N ALA A 227 -0.28 -10.53 -12.57
CA ALA A 227 0.55 -9.32 -12.53
C ALA A 227 2.04 -9.68 -12.43
N ALA A 228 2.40 -10.66 -11.61
CA ALA A 228 3.76 -11.14 -11.44
C ALA A 228 4.36 -11.67 -12.76
N ARG A 229 3.60 -12.41 -13.58
CA ARG A 229 4.03 -12.83 -14.92
C ARG A 229 4.44 -11.66 -15.80
N LYS A 230 3.60 -10.63 -15.83
CA LYS A 230 3.86 -9.41 -16.62
C LYS A 230 5.11 -8.69 -16.10
N ARG A 231 5.33 -8.67 -14.78
CA ARG A 231 6.55 -8.11 -14.16
C ARG A 231 7.81 -8.86 -14.59
N ILE A 232 7.80 -10.19 -14.54
CA ILE A 232 8.95 -11.01 -14.96
C ILE A 232 9.30 -10.74 -16.43
N ALA A 233 8.30 -10.66 -17.30
CA ALA A 233 8.48 -10.34 -18.71
C ALA A 233 9.09 -8.94 -18.91
N ALA A 234 8.64 -7.94 -18.15
CA ALA A 234 9.16 -6.57 -18.22
C ALA A 234 10.57 -6.40 -17.60
N LEU A 235 11.02 -7.36 -16.79
CA LEU A 235 12.34 -7.34 -16.15
C LEU A 235 13.41 -8.09 -16.95
N SER A 236 13.00 -8.90 -17.93
CA SER A 236 13.87 -9.70 -18.81
C SER A 236 14.35 -8.87 -19.99
#